data_AF-A0A6L7X9H9-F1
#
_entry.id   AF-A0A6L7X9H9-F1
#
_cell.length_a   1.000
_cell.length_b   1.000
_cell.length_c   1.000
_cell.angle_alpha   90.00
_cell.angle_beta   90.00
_cell.angle_gamma   90.00
#
_symmetry.space_group_name_H-M   'P 1'
#
loop_
_entity.id
_entity.type
_entity.pdbx_description
1 polymer ?
#
loop_
_entity_poly.entity_id
_entity_poly.type
_entity_poly.pdbx_seq_one_letter_code
_entity_poly.pdbx_strand_id
1 'polypeptide(L)'
;MVSEPAQQSSQTVTQRGIDFLLEEVAQRRLNGNANEARSAAMERQHGRGKLSARERLDILFDAGSFTEIDPFVKHRGAGFGLENNRPEGDAVVVGHGTVDGRTVFAYAQDFTLYGGSVSEAAAEKIAKIQDLSMKVGAPIVAINDGGGARIQEGVTSLRGYGEIFLRNTLSSGLVPQIAVCAGPAAGGGVYSPAIMDFIFMVQGTGQMYITGPDVIRAVS
;
A
#
# COMPACT_ATOMS: atom_id res chain seq x y z
N MET A 1 -60.29 -21.39 -11.28
CA MET A 1 -59.12 -21.25 -10.37
C MET A 1 -58.05 -22.20 -10.84
N VAL A 2 -57.17 -21.75 -11.71
CA VAL A 2 -55.87 -22.37 -11.96
C VAL A 2 -54.89 -21.20 -11.98
N SER A 3 -54.14 -21.07 -10.90
CA SER A 3 -53.16 -20.02 -10.66
C SER A 3 -51.92 -20.28 -11.50
N GLU A 4 -51.55 -19.31 -12.35
CA GLU A 4 -50.24 -19.23 -13.00
C GLU A 4 -49.13 -19.15 -11.94
N PRO A 5 -48.01 -19.88 -12.11
CA PRO A 5 -46.83 -19.66 -11.29
C PRO A 5 -46.13 -18.37 -11.72
N ALA A 6 -45.87 -17.52 -10.72
CA ALA A 6 -45.14 -16.28 -10.83
C ALA A 6 -43.79 -16.49 -11.55
N GLN A 7 -43.59 -15.74 -12.64
CA GLN A 7 -42.27 -15.52 -13.22
C GLN A 7 -41.38 -14.85 -12.18
N GLN A 8 -40.55 -15.65 -11.52
CA GLN A 8 -39.54 -15.16 -10.60
C GLN A 8 -38.43 -14.50 -11.43
N SER A 9 -38.29 -13.21 -11.19
CA SER A 9 -37.39 -12.24 -11.82
C SER A 9 -35.95 -12.73 -11.99
N SER A 10 -35.63 -13.20 -13.20
CA SER A 10 -34.27 -13.19 -13.72
C SER A 10 -34.03 -11.83 -14.37
N GLN A 11 -33.68 -10.82 -13.56
CA GLN A 11 -33.16 -9.56 -14.08
C GLN A 11 -31.65 -9.66 -14.19
N THR A 12 -31.24 -10.05 -15.39
CA THR A 12 -29.86 -10.11 -15.88
C THR A 12 -29.18 -8.76 -15.73
N VAL A 13 -27.88 -8.79 -15.41
CA VAL A 13 -26.92 -7.71 -15.15
C VAL A 13 -26.91 -6.53 -16.16
N THR A 14 -27.65 -6.63 -17.27
CA THR A 14 -27.66 -5.73 -18.43
C THR A 14 -28.39 -4.38 -18.22
N GLN A 15 -28.90 -4.08 -17.02
CA GLN A 15 -29.82 -2.94 -16.80
C GLN A 15 -29.33 -1.84 -15.83
N ARG A 16 -28.06 -1.85 -15.42
CA ARG A 16 -27.50 -0.77 -14.58
C ARG A 16 -26.77 0.23 -15.47
N GLY A 17 -27.36 1.42 -15.63
CA GLY A 17 -26.81 2.52 -16.43
C GLY A 17 -25.51 3.09 -15.87
N ILE A 18 -24.89 4.02 -16.61
CA ILE A 18 -23.60 4.67 -16.25
C ILE A 18 -23.64 5.27 -14.84
N ASP A 19 -24.76 5.87 -14.43
CA ASP A 19 -24.91 6.53 -13.13
C ASP A 19 -24.71 5.55 -11.96
N PHE A 20 -25.22 4.33 -12.09
CA PHE A 20 -25.02 3.28 -11.08
C PHE A 20 -23.54 2.93 -10.93
N LEU A 21 -22.81 2.81 -12.04
CA LEU A 21 -21.38 2.48 -12.01
C LEU A 21 -20.55 3.62 -11.40
N LEU A 22 -20.92 4.88 -11.66
CA LEU A 22 -20.29 6.05 -11.06
C LEU A 22 -20.50 6.07 -9.54
N GLU A 23 -21.72 5.81 -9.10
CA GLU A 23 -22.07 5.73 -7.68
C GLU A 23 -21.33 4.57 -6.99
N GLU A 24 -21.28 3.39 -7.61
CA GLU A 24 -20.54 2.24 -7.08
C GLU A 24 -19.04 2.55 -6.90
N VAL A 25 -18.40 3.17 -7.90
CA VAL A 25 -16.99 3.56 -7.80
C VAL A 25 -16.79 4.63 -6.73
N ALA A 26 -17.66 5.63 -6.65
CA ALA A 26 -17.59 6.67 -5.63
C ALA A 26 -17.72 6.07 -4.22
N GLN A 27 -18.67 5.16 -4.02
CA GLN A 27 -18.88 4.49 -2.75
C GLN A 27 -17.68 3.64 -2.35
N ARG A 28 -17.05 2.93 -3.29
CA ARG A 28 -15.83 2.16 -3.02
C ARG A 28 -14.65 3.06 -2.65
N ARG A 29 -14.51 4.24 -3.25
CA ARG A 29 -13.48 5.22 -2.85
C ARG A 29 -13.71 5.74 -1.44
N LEU A 30 -14.96 6.06 -1.08
CA LEU A 30 -15.32 6.58 0.24
C LEU A 30 -15.17 5.51 1.33
N ASN A 31 -15.69 4.31 1.07
CA ASN A 31 -15.68 3.23 2.04
C ASN A 31 -14.31 2.56 2.16
N GLY A 32 -13.56 2.44 1.06
CA GLY A 32 -12.32 1.68 1.01
C GLY A 32 -12.47 0.28 1.63
N ASN A 33 -11.60 -0.03 2.60
CA ASN A 33 -11.66 -1.26 3.39
C ASN A 33 -12.40 -1.09 4.74
N ALA A 34 -13.31 -0.13 4.86
CA ALA A 34 -13.99 0.15 6.13
C ALA A 34 -14.82 -1.06 6.59
N ASN A 35 -14.44 -1.59 7.75
CA ASN A 35 -15.16 -2.60 8.52
C ASN A 35 -14.67 -2.50 9.97
N GLU A 36 -15.33 -3.19 10.90
CA GLU A 36 -14.99 -3.13 12.34
C GLU A 36 -13.53 -3.53 12.61
N ALA A 37 -13.03 -4.58 11.95
CA ALA A 37 -11.65 -5.03 12.12
C ALA A 37 -10.63 -3.97 11.67
N ARG A 38 -10.96 -3.26 10.58
CA ARG A 38 -10.16 -2.16 10.04
C ARG A 38 -10.19 -0.94 10.96
N SER A 39 -11.37 -0.54 11.46
CA SER A 39 -11.50 0.56 12.41
C SER A 39 -10.70 0.28 13.69
N ALA A 40 -10.83 -0.92 14.24
CA ALA A 40 -10.04 -1.33 15.41
C ALA A 40 -8.52 -1.36 15.11
N ALA A 41 -8.10 -1.70 13.89
CA ALA A 41 -6.70 -1.63 13.50
C ALA A 41 -6.19 -0.18 13.40
N MET A 42 -7.01 0.73 12.88
CA MET A 42 -6.72 2.17 12.84
C MET A 42 -6.61 2.76 14.25
N GLU A 43 -7.54 2.43 15.15
CA GLU A 43 -7.48 2.86 16.56
C GLU A 43 -6.21 2.37 17.25
N ARG A 44 -5.81 1.10 17.01
CA ARG A 44 -4.54 0.57 17.52
C ARG A 44 -3.33 1.30 16.93
N GLN A 45 -3.39 1.70 15.66
CA GLN A 45 -2.32 2.46 15.01
C GLN A 45 -2.19 3.85 15.65
N HIS A 46 -3.31 4.58 15.80
CA HIS A 46 -3.36 5.88 16.44
C HIS A 46 -2.97 5.82 17.92
N GLY A 47 -3.41 4.79 18.65
CA GLY A 47 -3.05 4.54 20.04
C GLY A 47 -1.55 4.30 20.27
N ARG A 48 -0.79 3.96 19.21
CA ARG A 48 0.67 3.87 19.21
C ARG A 48 1.36 5.19 18.82
N GLY A 49 0.61 6.29 18.70
CA GLY A 49 1.12 7.58 18.25
C GLY A 49 1.51 7.61 16.76
N LYS A 50 1.01 6.64 15.96
CA LYS A 50 1.30 6.56 14.53
C LYS A 50 0.08 6.98 13.72
N LEU A 51 0.32 7.78 12.69
CA LEU A 51 -0.66 8.07 11.65
C LEU A 51 -0.84 6.86 10.71
N SER A 52 -1.96 6.82 10.00
CA SER A 52 -2.22 5.88 8.91
C SER A 52 -1.48 6.27 7.63
N ALA A 53 -1.43 5.35 6.65
CA ALA A 53 -0.78 5.61 5.37
C ALA A 53 -1.36 6.84 4.64
N ARG A 54 -2.69 6.98 4.60
CA ARG A 54 -3.35 8.11 3.92
C ARG A 54 -3.15 9.43 4.67
N GLU A 55 -3.30 9.44 6.00
CA GLU A 55 -3.03 10.65 6.81
C GLU A 55 -1.60 11.16 6.63
N ARG A 56 -0.61 10.26 6.47
CA ARG A 56 0.77 10.67 6.18
C ARG A 56 0.94 11.28 4.79
N LEU A 57 0.22 10.78 3.80
CA LEU A 57 0.23 11.34 2.44
C LEU A 57 -0.49 12.70 2.42
N ASP A 58 -1.59 12.84 3.15
CA ASP A 58 -2.33 14.11 3.28
C ASP A 58 -1.48 15.22 3.91
N ILE A 59 -0.53 14.87 4.80
CA ILE A 59 0.43 15.82 5.37
C ILE A 59 1.55 16.14 4.37
N LEU A 60 2.01 15.15 3.61
CA LEU A 60 3.12 15.31 2.67
C LEU A 60 2.76 16.25 1.52
N PHE A 61 1.58 16.07 0.94
CA PHE A 61 1.15 16.74 -0.28
C PHE A 61 0.37 18.03 -0.01
N ASP A 62 0.45 18.97 -0.93
CA ASP A 62 -0.39 20.16 -0.94
C ASP A 62 -1.87 19.76 -0.97
N ALA A 63 -2.71 20.50 -0.25
CA ALA A 63 -4.12 20.18 -0.07
C ALA A 63 -4.84 19.94 -1.42
N GLY A 64 -5.47 18.76 -1.55
CA GLY A 64 -6.23 18.39 -2.75
C GLY A 64 -5.39 18.02 -3.98
N SER A 65 -4.05 17.96 -3.87
CA SER A 65 -3.17 17.62 -4.99
C SER A 65 -2.94 16.11 -5.17
N PHE A 66 -3.10 15.32 -4.11
CA PHE A 66 -2.81 13.89 -4.15
C PHE A 66 -3.80 13.12 -5.02
N THR A 67 -3.26 12.38 -5.98
CA THR A 67 -3.98 11.46 -6.86
C THR A 67 -3.50 10.04 -6.60
N GLU A 68 -4.35 9.23 -5.95
CA GLU A 68 -4.08 7.82 -5.68
C GLU A 68 -4.12 7.00 -6.98
N ILE A 69 -3.14 6.11 -7.15
CA ILE A 69 -3.06 5.16 -8.27
C ILE A 69 -3.33 3.75 -7.72
N ASP A 70 -4.07 2.96 -8.51
CA ASP A 70 -4.43 1.58 -8.18
C ASP A 70 -5.12 1.40 -6.80
N PRO A 71 -6.11 2.23 -6.44
CA PRO A 71 -6.78 2.14 -5.13
C PRO A 71 -7.55 0.83 -4.92
N PHE A 72 -7.93 0.15 -6.02
CA PHE A 72 -8.77 -1.05 -6.00
C PHE A 72 -8.02 -2.35 -6.28
N VAL A 73 -6.70 -2.30 -6.44
CA VAL A 73 -5.89 -3.51 -6.66
C VAL A 73 -6.01 -4.44 -5.45
N LYS A 74 -6.04 -5.74 -5.70
CA LYS A 74 -6.11 -6.80 -4.70
C LYS A 74 -4.99 -7.81 -4.96
N HIS A 75 -4.42 -8.40 -3.93
CA HIS A 75 -3.46 -9.49 -4.11
C HIS A 75 -4.11 -10.71 -4.77
N ARG A 76 -3.29 -11.48 -5.49
CA ARG A 76 -3.70 -12.68 -6.22
C ARG A 76 -3.28 -13.97 -5.52
N GLY A 77 -2.62 -13.85 -4.35
CA GLY A 77 -2.22 -14.98 -3.53
C GLY A 77 -3.38 -15.92 -3.20
N ALA A 78 -3.04 -17.21 -3.07
CA ALA A 78 -3.93 -18.29 -2.71
C ALA A 78 -3.24 -19.19 -1.67
N GLY A 79 -4.03 -19.82 -0.80
CA GLY A 79 -3.53 -20.60 0.32
C GLY A 79 -3.35 -19.76 1.58
N PHE A 80 -3.21 -20.45 2.72
CA PHE A 80 -3.14 -19.83 4.04
C PHE A 80 -4.34 -18.90 4.37
N GLY A 81 -5.48 -19.09 3.71
CA GLY A 81 -6.68 -18.28 3.89
C GLY A 81 -6.65 -16.91 3.19
N LEU A 82 -5.64 -16.62 2.37
CA LEU A 82 -5.51 -15.35 1.63
C LEU A 82 -6.70 -15.10 0.70
N GLU A 83 -7.26 -16.14 0.10
CA GLU A 83 -8.44 -16.07 -0.76
C GLU A 83 -9.67 -15.45 -0.06
N ASN A 84 -9.76 -15.56 1.27
CA ASN A 84 -10.88 -15.10 2.06
C ASN A 84 -10.79 -13.61 2.46
N ASN A 85 -9.63 -12.98 2.28
CA ASN A 85 -9.41 -11.60 2.70
C ASN A 85 -8.56 -10.85 1.66
N ARG A 86 -9.21 -10.12 0.76
CA ARG A 86 -8.53 -9.37 -0.33
C ARG A 86 -8.82 -7.88 -0.24
N PRO A 87 -8.19 -7.15 0.69
CA PRO A 87 -8.42 -5.72 0.86
C PRO A 87 -7.99 -4.95 -0.39
N GLU A 88 -8.75 -3.91 -0.71
CA GLU A 88 -8.47 -2.98 -1.81
C GLU A 88 -7.24 -2.13 -1.51
N GLY A 89 -6.45 -1.88 -2.56
CA GLY A 89 -5.17 -1.20 -2.48
C GLY A 89 -4.02 -2.11 -2.03
N ASP A 90 -4.33 -3.30 -1.52
CA ASP A 90 -3.43 -4.14 -0.74
C ASP A 90 -2.77 -3.34 0.41
N ALA A 91 -1.59 -3.71 0.90
CA ALA A 91 -0.97 -3.08 2.07
C ALA A 91 -0.13 -1.82 1.74
N VAL A 92 -0.43 -1.12 0.63
CA VAL A 92 0.30 0.09 0.22
C VAL A 92 -0.59 1.07 -0.55
N VAL A 93 -0.50 2.35 -0.20
CA VAL A 93 -1.09 3.46 -0.97
C VAL A 93 0.01 4.05 -1.85
N VAL A 94 -0.25 4.25 -3.14
CA VAL A 94 0.72 4.84 -4.07
C VAL A 94 0.04 5.95 -4.86
N GLY A 95 0.81 6.96 -5.28
CA GLY A 95 0.26 8.05 -6.07
C GLY A 95 1.25 9.18 -6.28
N HIS A 96 0.74 10.28 -6.79
CA HIS A 96 1.50 11.51 -6.97
C HIS A 96 0.66 12.72 -6.59
N GLY A 97 1.32 13.83 -6.33
CA GLY A 97 0.70 15.12 -6.03
C GLY A 97 1.73 16.22 -6.17
N THR A 98 1.51 17.34 -5.47
CA THR A 98 2.48 18.43 -5.40
C THR A 98 2.97 18.66 -3.97
N VAL A 99 4.23 19.04 -3.83
CA VAL A 99 4.82 19.54 -2.58
C VAL A 99 5.42 20.90 -2.91
N ASP A 100 4.92 21.96 -2.28
CA ASP A 100 5.26 23.35 -2.64
C ASP A 100 5.07 23.62 -4.15
N GLY A 101 3.99 23.08 -4.73
CA GLY A 101 3.66 23.20 -6.16
C GLY A 101 4.52 22.36 -7.11
N ARG A 102 5.46 21.55 -6.59
CA ARG A 102 6.34 20.69 -7.41
C ARG A 102 5.83 19.26 -7.42
N THR A 103 5.76 18.63 -8.60
CA THR A 103 5.33 17.23 -8.73
C THR A 103 6.23 16.31 -7.90
N VAL A 104 5.62 15.49 -7.05
CA VAL A 104 6.29 14.47 -6.25
C VAL A 104 5.46 13.18 -6.31
N PHE A 105 6.17 12.06 -6.41
CA PHE A 105 5.60 10.72 -6.33
C PHE A 105 5.77 10.18 -4.90
N ALA A 106 4.85 9.34 -4.45
CA ALA A 106 5.00 8.71 -3.15
C ALA A 106 4.34 7.34 -3.07
N TYR A 107 4.84 6.54 -2.13
CA TYR A 107 4.10 5.41 -1.60
C TYR A 107 4.14 5.41 -0.07
N ALA A 108 3.07 4.93 0.55
CA ALA A 108 2.96 4.76 1.99
C ALA A 108 2.43 3.37 2.32
N GLN A 109 3.21 2.61 3.07
CA GLN A 109 2.79 1.29 3.54
C GLN A 109 1.70 1.42 4.61
N ASP A 110 0.68 0.59 4.48
CA ASP A 110 -0.46 0.56 5.38
C ASP A 110 -0.32 -0.58 6.38
N PHE A 111 0.24 -0.26 7.55
CA PHE A 111 0.46 -1.24 8.62
C PHE A 111 -0.82 -1.93 9.10
N THR A 112 -1.97 -1.30 8.89
CA THR A 112 -3.27 -1.82 9.33
C THR A 112 -3.86 -2.85 8.35
N LEU A 113 -3.22 -3.10 7.20
CA LEU A 113 -3.48 -4.25 6.32
C LEU A 113 -2.27 -5.18 6.31
N TYR A 114 -2.44 -6.42 6.73
CA TYR A 114 -1.37 -7.43 6.71
C TYR A 114 -0.04 -6.96 7.35
N GLY A 115 -0.10 -6.07 8.35
CA GLY A 115 1.10 -5.52 8.98
C GLY A 115 1.97 -4.70 8.03
N GLY A 116 1.42 -4.15 6.95
CA GLY A 116 2.18 -3.43 5.92
C GLY A 116 3.10 -4.33 5.10
N SER A 117 2.87 -5.64 5.12
CA SER A 117 3.72 -6.61 4.41
C SER A 117 3.59 -6.48 2.89
N VAL A 118 4.73 -6.58 2.20
CA VAL A 118 4.81 -6.43 0.74
C VAL A 118 4.39 -7.74 0.06
N SER A 119 3.24 -7.71 -0.61
CA SER A 119 2.80 -8.76 -1.55
C SER A 119 3.37 -8.54 -2.95
N GLU A 120 3.11 -9.49 -3.85
CA GLU A 120 3.32 -9.28 -5.29
C GLU A 120 2.57 -8.03 -5.80
N ALA A 121 1.30 -7.87 -5.42
CA ALA A 121 0.47 -6.75 -5.87
C ALA A 121 0.93 -5.41 -5.30
N ALA A 122 1.35 -5.37 -4.02
CA ALA A 122 1.94 -4.18 -3.41
C ALA A 122 3.25 -3.81 -4.10
N ALA A 123 4.10 -4.80 -4.41
CA ALA A 123 5.34 -4.56 -5.12
C ALA A 123 5.11 -4.03 -6.54
N GLU A 124 4.12 -4.56 -7.26
CA GLU A 124 3.73 -4.04 -8.59
C GLU A 124 3.27 -2.58 -8.52
N LYS A 125 2.50 -2.20 -7.50
CA LYS A 125 2.10 -0.80 -7.27
C LYS A 125 3.31 0.11 -7.01
N ILE A 126 4.25 -0.33 -6.16
CA ILE A 126 5.46 0.44 -5.84
C ILE A 126 6.35 0.55 -7.09
N ALA A 127 6.55 -0.55 -7.82
CA ALA A 127 7.33 -0.56 -9.06
C ALA A 127 6.74 0.39 -10.10
N LYS A 128 5.41 0.41 -10.25
CA LYS A 128 4.71 1.35 -11.15
C LYS A 128 4.98 2.80 -10.79
N ILE A 129 4.91 3.16 -9.49
CA ILE A 129 5.11 4.55 -9.08
C ILE A 129 6.57 4.99 -9.21
N GLN A 130 7.53 4.09 -8.98
CA GLN A 130 8.96 4.32 -9.27
C GLN A 130 9.20 4.54 -10.77
N ASP A 131 8.60 3.72 -11.64
CA ASP A 131 8.71 3.87 -13.09
C ASP A 131 8.14 5.22 -13.58
N LEU A 132 7.00 5.64 -13.02
CA LEU A 132 6.41 6.95 -13.33
C LEU A 132 7.28 8.12 -12.84
N SER A 133 7.83 8.02 -11.63
CA SER A 133 8.76 9.00 -11.07
C SER A 133 9.99 9.19 -11.96
N MET A 134 10.63 8.10 -12.38
CA MET A 134 11.78 8.14 -13.30
C MET A 134 11.39 8.72 -14.67
N LYS A 135 10.23 8.32 -15.21
CA LYS A 135 9.76 8.77 -16.53
C LYS A 135 9.48 10.28 -16.57
N VAL A 136 8.94 10.83 -15.48
CA VAL A 136 8.61 12.27 -15.37
C VAL A 136 9.82 13.09 -14.89
N GLY A 137 10.82 12.45 -14.26
CA GLY A 137 11.97 13.12 -13.68
C GLY A 137 11.65 13.85 -12.37
N ALA A 138 10.75 13.30 -11.56
CA ALA A 138 10.26 13.92 -10.32
C ALA A 138 10.65 13.08 -9.09
N PRO A 139 10.86 13.70 -7.91
CA PRO A 139 11.22 13.00 -6.68
C PRO A 139 10.21 11.92 -6.27
N ILE A 140 10.69 10.92 -5.53
CA ILE A 140 9.86 9.89 -4.91
C ILE A 140 10.08 9.83 -3.40
N VAL A 141 8.98 9.82 -2.63
CA VAL A 141 8.97 9.66 -1.17
C VAL A 141 8.40 8.31 -0.78
N ALA A 142 9.20 7.51 -0.08
CA ALA A 142 8.87 6.18 0.42
C ALA A 142 8.56 6.23 1.92
N ILE A 143 7.29 6.10 2.31
CA ILE A 143 6.87 6.06 3.70
C ILE A 143 6.73 4.60 4.14
N ASN A 144 7.71 4.13 4.92
CA ASN A 144 7.87 2.74 5.33
C ASN A 144 7.28 2.52 6.73
N ASP A 145 6.38 1.54 6.84
CA ASP A 145 5.69 1.09 8.06
C ASP A 145 5.12 -0.31 7.77
N GLY A 146 6.01 -1.30 7.65
CA GLY A 146 5.70 -2.64 7.18
C GLY A 146 6.62 -3.72 7.77
N GLY A 147 6.01 -4.86 8.13
CA GLY A 147 6.69 -6.00 8.74
C GLY A 147 7.60 -6.83 7.82
N GLY A 148 7.82 -6.39 6.58
CA GLY A 148 8.66 -7.08 5.59
C GLY A 148 7.86 -7.83 4.52
N ALA A 149 8.39 -8.97 4.07
CA ALA A 149 7.77 -9.81 3.04
C ALA A 149 6.47 -10.44 3.53
N ARG A 150 5.47 -10.55 2.64
CA ARG A 150 4.28 -11.35 2.90
C ARG A 150 4.61 -12.83 2.78
N ILE A 151 4.91 -13.46 3.92
CA ILE A 151 5.35 -14.86 4.02
C ILE A 151 4.39 -15.81 3.29
N GLN A 152 3.08 -15.55 3.39
CA GLN A 152 2.03 -16.37 2.78
C GLN A 152 2.10 -16.42 1.25
N GLU A 153 2.70 -15.41 0.61
CA GLU A 153 2.92 -15.39 -0.85
C GLU A 153 4.31 -15.94 -1.24
N GLY A 154 5.20 -16.16 -0.28
CA GLY A 154 6.49 -16.82 -0.50
C GLY A 154 7.38 -16.09 -1.52
N VAL A 155 7.83 -16.83 -2.54
CA VAL A 155 8.84 -16.36 -3.51
C VAL A 155 8.34 -15.17 -4.34
N THR A 156 7.03 -15.02 -4.57
CA THR A 156 6.52 -13.87 -5.33
C THR A 156 6.69 -12.55 -4.57
N SER A 157 6.60 -12.56 -3.24
CA SER A 157 6.92 -11.40 -2.41
C SER A 157 8.41 -11.04 -2.49
N LEU A 158 9.30 -12.04 -2.50
CA LEU A 158 10.75 -11.82 -2.65
C LEU A 158 11.11 -11.28 -4.04
N ARG A 159 10.48 -11.81 -5.10
CA ARG A 159 10.58 -11.24 -6.46
C ARG A 159 10.13 -9.79 -6.47
N GLY A 160 9.02 -9.48 -5.80
CA GLY A 160 8.50 -8.12 -5.64
C GLY A 160 9.53 -7.17 -5.02
N TYR A 161 10.24 -7.59 -3.97
CA TYR A 161 11.36 -6.81 -3.43
C TYR A 161 12.48 -6.60 -4.44
N GLY A 162 12.85 -7.63 -5.20
CA GLY A 162 13.86 -7.51 -6.26
C GLY A 162 13.51 -6.43 -7.29
N GLU A 163 12.24 -6.35 -7.70
CA GLU A 163 11.76 -5.32 -8.63
C GLU A 163 11.84 -3.90 -8.06
N ILE A 164 11.57 -3.75 -6.76
CA ILE A 164 11.68 -2.46 -6.04
C ILE A 164 13.15 -2.03 -5.95
N PHE A 165 14.04 -2.95 -5.55
CA PHE A 165 15.47 -2.65 -5.39
C PHE A 165 16.15 -2.31 -6.71
N LEU A 166 15.80 -3.05 -7.77
CA LEU A 166 16.30 -2.78 -9.11
C LEU A 166 15.95 -1.33 -9.51
N ARG A 167 14.71 -0.92 -9.31
CA ARG A 167 14.27 0.45 -9.62
C ARG A 167 14.95 1.49 -8.75
N ASN A 168 15.11 1.25 -7.45
CA ASN A 168 15.87 2.16 -6.61
C ASN A 168 17.31 2.37 -7.11
N THR A 169 17.94 1.28 -7.58
CA THR A 169 19.29 1.32 -8.14
C THR A 169 19.32 2.09 -9.46
N LEU A 170 18.35 1.83 -10.35
CA LEU A 170 18.24 2.51 -11.64
C LEU A 170 17.92 4.01 -11.50
N SER A 171 17.16 4.39 -10.47
CA SER A 171 16.84 5.79 -10.17
C SER A 171 17.94 6.52 -9.36
N SER A 172 18.96 5.79 -8.89
CA SER A 172 20.02 6.37 -8.05
C SER A 172 20.80 7.44 -8.82
N GLY A 173 20.81 8.67 -8.28
CA GLY A 173 21.40 9.83 -8.95
C GLY A 173 20.58 10.40 -10.12
N LEU A 174 19.42 9.83 -10.45
CA LEU A 174 18.53 10.30 -11.51
C LEU A 174 17.38 11.17 -10.97
N VAL A 175 16.62 10.63 -10.02
CA VAL A 175 15.55 11.35 -9.31
C VAL A 175 15.81 11.27 -7.80
N PRO A 176 15.53 12.32 -7.01
CA PRO A 176 15.69 12.23 -5.57
C PRO A 176 14.78 11.17 -4.95
N GLN A 177 15.36 10.25 -4.20
CA GLN A 177 14.69 9.18 -3.48
C GLN A 177 14.80 9.43 -1.97
N ILE A 178 13.66 9.60 -1.32
CA ILE A 178 13.60 9.93 0.11
C ILE A 178 12.82 8.84 0.85
N ALA A 179 13.45 8.20 1.82
CA ALA A 179 12.80 7.26 2.71
C ALA A 179 12.39 7.93 4.03
N VAL A 180 11.18 7.67 4.47
CA VAL A 180 10.66 8.00 5.81
C VAL A 180 10.29 6.71 6.51
N CYS A 181 11.01 6.35 7.56
CA CYS A 181 10.71 5.22 8.42
C CYS A 181 9.81 5.68 9.57
N ALA A 182 8.50 5.45 9.42
CA ALA A 182 7.46 5.87 10.36
C ALA A 182 6.89 4.70 11.21
N GLY A 183 7.51 3.54 11.11
CA GLY A 183 7.18 2.32 11.82
C GLY A 183 8.26 1.26 11.63
N PRO A 184 7.97 -0.04 11.87
CA PRO A 184 8.92 -1.09 11.54
C PRO A 184 9.17 -1.16 10.03
N ALA A 185 10.43 -1.35 9.67
CA ALA A 185 10.89 -1.85 8.40
C ALA A 185 11.82 -3.03 8.71
N ALA A 186 11.35 -4.24 8.43
CA ALA A 186 12.03 -5.47 8.82
C ALA A 186 12.47 -6.31 7.62
N GLY A 187 13.57 -7.05 7.77
CA GLY A 187 14.05 -7.98 6.76
C GLY A 187 14.34 -7.29 5.44
N GLY A 188 13.78 -7.79 4.33
CA GLY A 188 13.94 -7.18 3.01
C GLY A 188 13.49 -5.71 2.92
N GLY A 189 12.56 -5.29 3.78
CA GLY A 189 12.02 -3.93 3.80
C GLY A 189 13.06 -2.84 4.10
N VAL A 190 14.22 -3.19 4.70
CA VAL A 190 15.26 -2.19 5.02
C VAL A 190 16.17 -1.86 3.84
N TYR A 191 16.31 -2.78 2.87
CA TYR A 191 17.28 -2.60 1.80
C TYR A 191 16.87 -1.51 0.83
N SER A 192 15.57 -1.35 0.56
CA SER A 192 15.08 -0.27 -0.31
C SER A 192 15.41 1.12 0.26
N PRO A 193 15.04 1.46 1.52
CA PRO A 193 15.52 2.69 2.14
C PRO A 193 17.04 2.84 2.16
N ALA A 194 17.79 1.77 2.43
CA ALA A 194 19.25 1.80 2.55
C ALA A 194 19.98 2.22 1.26
N ILE A 195 19.33 2.07 0.09
CA ILE A 195 19.89 2.45 -1.22
C ILE A 195 19.23 3.71 -1.81
N MET A 196 18.38 4.40 -1.04
CA MET A 196 17.85 5.72 -1.37
C MET A 196 18.81 6.83 -0.90
N ASP A 197 18.58 8.07 -1.34
CA ASP A 197 19.50 9.18 -1.10
C ASP A 197 19.42 9.70 0.35
N PHE A 198 18.23 9.73 0.93
CA PHE A 198 18.00 10.19 2.30
C PHE A 198 17.08 9.24 3.07
N ILE A 199 17.38 9.04 4.35
CA ILE A 199 16.55 8.25 5.27
C ILE A 199 16.25 9.09 6.51
N PHE A 200 14.98 9.36 6.73
CA PHE A 200 14.46 9.99 7.95
C PHE A 200 13.76 8.95 8.80
N MET A 201 14.04 8.89 10.09
CA MET A 201 13.38 7.97 11.02
C MET A 201 12.59 8.76 12.07
N VAL A 202 11.34 8.39 12.30
CA VAL A 202 10.51 9.01 13.33
C VAL A 202 10.95 8.50 14.71
N GLN A 203 11.34 9.42 15.59
CA GLN A 203 11.77 9.08 16.94
C GLN A 203 10.66 8.34 17.70
N GLY A 204 11.03 7.23 18.35
CA GLY A 204 10.12 6.42 19.18
C GLY A 204 9.26 5.41 18.42
N THR A 205 9.03 5.59 17.12
CA THR A 205 8.17 4.68 16.32
C THR A 205 8.86 4.04 15.13
N GLY A 206 9.81 4.73 14.49
CA GLY A 206 10.60 4.23 13.37
C GLY A 206 11.62 3.19 13.82
N GLN A 207 11.66 2.04 13.14
CA GLN A 207 12.59 0.94 13.43
C GLN A 207 13.07 0.32 12.12
N MET A 208 14.38 0.10 11.97
CA MET A 208 14.97 -0.61 10.84
C MET A 208 15.88 -1.72 11.34
N TYR A 209 15.63 -2.95 10.92
CA TYR A 209 16.49 -4.10 11.25
C TYR A 209 16.35 -5.22 10.21
N ILE A 210 17.47 -5.88 9.89
CA ILE A 210 17.45 -7.05 8.99
C ILE A 210 16.84 -8.25 9.71
N THR A 211 17.34 -8.55 10.92
CA THR A 211 16.90 -9.70 11.72
C THR A 211 16.23 -9.22 13.00
N GLY A 212 15.03 -9.73 13.29
CA GLY A 212 14.27 -9.33 14.47
C GLY A 212 14.91 -9.80 15.79
N PRO A 213 14.66 -9.11 16.91
CA PRO A 213 15.24 -9.44 18.22
C PRO A 213 14.96 -10.87 18.71
N ASP A 214 13.79 -11.42 18.38
CA ASP A 214 13.42 -12.79 18.75
C ASP A 214 14.33 -13.83 18.08
N VAL A 215 14.68 -13.61 16.82
CA VAL A 215 15.60 -14.50 16.09
C VAL A 215 17.00 -14.37 16.65
N ILE A 216 17.45 -13.14 16.95
CA ILE A 216 18.77 -12.91 17.58
C ILE A 216 18.87 -13.67 18.90
N ARG A 217 17.85 -13.58 19.76
CA ARG A 217 17.80 -14.31 21.04
C ARG A 217 17.83 -15.84 20.89
N ALA A 218 17.28 -16.37 19.82
CA ALA A 218 17.25 -17.81 19.59
C ALA A 218 18.58 -18.38 19.07
N VAL A 219 19.46 -17.53 18.53
CA VAL A 219 20.75 -17.93 17.94
C VAL A 219 21.96 -17.41 18.74
N SER A 220 21.73 -16.65 19.81
CA SER A 220 22.74 -16.14 20.76
C SER A 220 22.84 -17.05 21.98
#